data_AF-A0A2G2JGI3-F1
#
_entry.id   AF-A0A2G2JGI3-F1
#
_cell.length_a   1.000
_cell.length_b   1.000
_cell.length_c   1.000
_cell.angle_alpha   90.00
_cell.angle_beta   90.00
_cell.angle_gamma   90.00
#
_symmetry.space_group_name_H-M   'P 1'
#
loop_
_entity.id
_entity.type
_entity.pdbx_description
1 polymer ?
#
loop_
_entity_poly.entity_id
_entity_poly.type
_entity_poly.pdbx_seq_one_letter_code
_entity_poly.pdbx_strand_id
1 'polypeptide(L)' 'MPIKTGPYLNTKDIYIDYSFEEVLFRRMRSDGSIYKKFYGEEESKRPSSSDDKLYCDALLYGNEITKDDYDKGA' A
#
# COMPACT_ATOMS: atom_id res chain seq x y z
N MET A 1 3.63 1.92 -13.91
CA MET A 1 3.08 0.64 -14.41
C MET A 1 2.12 0.13 -13.35
N PRO A 2 0.94 -0.41 -13.70
CA PRO A 2 0.02 -0.94 -12.70
C PRO A 2 0.71 -2.07 -11.92
N ILE A 3 0.46 -2.12 -10.62
CA ILE A 3 1.05 -3.12 -9.74
C ILE A 3 0.45 -4.48 -10.06
N LYS A 4 1.27 -5.53 -10.10
CA LYS A 4 0.79 -6.89 -10.37
C LYS A 4 -0.12 -7.33 -9.22
N THR A 5 -1.42 -7.41 -9.45
CA THR A 5 -2.42 -7.87 -8.48
C THR A 5 -2.51 -9.40 -8.44
N GLY A 6 -3.15 -9.96 -7.40
CA GLY A 6 -3.42 -11.39 -7.28
C GLY A 6 -2.30 -12.18 -6.56
N PRO A 7 -1.83 -13.33 -7.09
CA PRO A 7 -0.89 -14.21 -6.38
C PRO A 7 0.45 -13.53 -6.09
N TYR A 8 0.84 -12.53 -6.90
CA TYR A 8 2.04 -11.74 -6.69
C TYR A 8 2.03 -11.02 -5.34
N LEU A 9 0.88 -10.47 -4.93
CA LEU A 9 0.75 -9.81 -3.64
C LEU A 9 0.96 -10.78 -2.46
N ASN A 10 0.83 -12.08 -2.67
CA ASN A 10 1.06 -13.14 -1.66
C ASN A 10 2.50 -13.70 -1.70
N THR A 11 3.36 -13.21 -2.60
CA THR A 11 4.76 -13.67 -2.70
C THR A 11 5.70 -12.89 -1.78
N LYS A 12 5.43 -11.60 -1.57
CA LYS A 12 6.26 -10.68 -0.76
C LYS A 12 5.40 -9.58 -0.15
N ASP A 13 5.96 -8.86 0.82
CA ASP A 13 5.35 -7.63 1.32
C ASP A 13 5.38 -6.57 0.22
N ILE A 14 4.24 -5.89 0.03
CA ILE A 14 4.05 -4.92 -1.04
C ILE A 14 3.86 -3.54 -0.42
N TYR A 15 4.61 -2.57 -0.94
CA TYR A 15 4.51 -1.18 -0.55
C TYR A 15 4.09 -0.39 -1.77
N ILE A 16 3.11 0.46 -1.61
CA ILE A 16 2.50 1.22 -2.69
C ILE A 16 2.51 2.68 -2.29
N ASP A 17 3.09 3.52 -3.11
CA ASP A 17 2.90 4.95 -3.04
C ASP A 17 1.73 5.37 -3.91
N TYR A 18 0.80 6.12 -3.33
CA TYR A 18 -0.25 6.80 -4.05
C TYR A 18 -0.19 8.30 -3.77
N SER A 19 0.77 8.95 -4.44
CA SER A 19 0.99 10.40 -4.41
C SER A 19 -0.27 11.25 -4.70
N PHE A 20 -1.28 10.71 -5.39
CA PHE A 20 -2.49 11.47 -5.74
C PHE A 20 -3.38 11.79 -4.53
N GLU A 21 -3.53 10.84 -3.60
CA GLU A 21 -4.20 11.06 -2.31
C GLU A 21 -3.19 11.18 -1.16
N GLU A 22 -1.91 11.41 -1.49
CA GLU A 22 -0.80 11.55 -0.54
C GLU A 22 -0.82 10.44 0.53
N VAL A 23 -0.93 9.20 0.07
CA VAL A 23 -1.10 8.02 0.92
C VAL A 23 -0.23 6.86 0.49
N LEU A 24 0.34 6.19 1.48
CA LEU A 24 1.17 5.00 1.34
C LEU A 24 0.38 3.78 1.81
N PHE A 25 0.34 2.73 1.00
CA PHE A 25 -0.20 1.44 1.42
C PHE A 25 0.90 0.42 1.65
N ARG A 26 0.71 -0.42 2.66
CA ARG A 26 1.54 -1.58 2.97
C ARG A 26 0.68 -2.80 3.10
N ARG A 27 0.89 -3.79 2.23
CA ARG A 27 0.27 -5.11 2.35
C ARG A 27 1.28 -6.11 2.93
N MET A 28 0.94 -6.69 4.06
CA MET A 28 1.71 -7.76 4.68
C MET A 28 1.38 -9.10 4.04
N ARG A 29 2.41 -9.84 3.63
CA ARG A 29 2.23 -11.20 3.08
C ARG A 29 1.68 -12.17 4.12
N SER A 30 2.13 -12.04 5.37
CA SER A 30 1.88 -13.03 6.43
C SER A 30 0.40 -13.29 6.71
N ASP A 31 -0.42 -12.25 6.61
CA ASP A 31 -1.85 -12.28 6.94
C ASP A 31 -2.72 -11.68 5.82
N GLY A 32 -2.11 -11.00 4.84
CA GLY A 32 -2.85 -10.22 3.83
C GLY A 32 -3.37 -8.89 4.37
N SER A 33 -3.07 -8.54 5.62
CA SER A 33 -3.39 -7.24 6.23
C SER A 33 -2.84 -6.07 5.43
N ILE A 34 -3.71 -5.10 5.14
CA ILE A 34 -3.39 -3.88 4.40
C ILE A 34 -3.39 -2.72 5.37
N TYR A 35 -2.27 -2.04 5.50
CA TYR A 35 -2.12 -0.81 6.28
C TYR A 35 -2.03 0.37 5.33
N LYS A 36 -2.57 1.51 5.74
CA LYS A 36 -2.43 2.77 5.02
C LYS A 36 -1.85 3.83 5.93
N LYS A 37 -1.00 4.68 5.40
CA LYS A 37 -0.32 5.76 6.10
C LYS A 37 -0.40 6.99 5.21
N PHE A 38 -1.10 8.04 5.66
CA PHE A 38 -1.10 9.31 4.95
C PHE A 38 0.20 10.05 5.19
N TYR A 39 0.59 10.88 4.23
CA TYR A 39 1.78 11.71 4.35
C TYR A 39 1.60 12.67 5.54
N GLY A 40 2.58 12.72 6.43
CA GLY A 40 2.51 13.53 7.66
C GLY A 40 1.62 12.97 8.78
N GLU A 41 0.91 11.86 8.57
CA GLU A 41 0.15 11.17 9.63
C GLU A 41 0.80 9.84 10.06
N GLU A 42 0.35 9.33 11.21
CA GLU A 42 0.74 7.99 11.67
C GLU A 42 0.08 6.89 10.82
N GLU A 43 0.74 5.73 10.74
CA GLU A 43 0.16 4.54 10.11
C GLU A 43 -1.18 4.20 10.77
N SER A 44 -2.21 3.97 9.96
CA SER A 44 -3.51 3.54 10.44
C SER A 44 -3.37 2.26 11.26
N LYS A 45 -3.70 2.34 12.56
CA LYS A 45 -3.70 1.18 13.47
C LYS A 45 -4.67 0.08 13.06
N ARG A 46 -5.63 0.39 12.18
CA ARG A 46 -6.62 -0.56 11.68
C ARG A 46 -6.26 -0.98 10.26
N PRO A 47 -6.23 -2.29 9.97
CA PRO A 47 -6.09 -2.75 8.61
C PRO A 47 -7.28 -2.27 7.79
N SER A 48 -6.99 -1.73 6.61
CA SER A 48 -7.98 -1.38 5.61
C SER A 48 -8.52 -2.64 4.95
N SER A 49 -9.78 -2.59 4.53
CA SER A 49 -10.38 -3.71 3.82
C SER A 49 -9.73 -3.86 2.44
N SER A 50 -9.60 -5.09 1.94
CA SER A 50 -9.09 -5.31 0.57
C SER A 50 -10.02 -4.76 -0.53
N ASP A 51 -11.25 -4.40 -0.16
CA ASP A 51 -12.26 -3.79 -1.04
C ASP A 51 -12.29 -2.25 -0.95
N ASP A 52 -11.35 -1.63 -0.22
CA ASP A 52 -11.27 -0.18 -0.10
C ASP A 52 -10.97 0.43 -1.49
N LYS A 53 -11.83 1.34 -1.97
CA LYS A 53 -11.66 1.99 -3.29
C LYS A 53 -10.27 2.60 -3.45
N LEU A 54 -9.82 3.30 -2.41
CA LEU A 54 -8.50 3.88 -2.24
C LEU A 54 -7.36 2.87 -2.50
N TYR A 55 -7.51 1.64 -2.03
CA TYR A 55 -6.53 0.57 -2.27
C TYR A 55 -6.57 0.07 -3.72
N CYS A 56 -7.76 -0.10 -4.29
CA CYS A 56 -7.93 -0.44 -5.70
C CYS A 56 -7.33 0.63 -6.63
N ASP A 57 -7.58 1.91 -6.33
CA ASP A 57 -7.01 3.05 -7.03
C ASP A 57 -5.48 3.07 -6.89
N ALA A 58 -4.95 2.86 -5.68
CA ALA A 58 -3.50 2.77 -5.47
C ALA A 58 -2.85 1.60 -6.22
N LEU A 59 -3.55 0.46 -6.39
CA LEU A 59 -3.04 -0.66 -7.19
C LEU A 59 -3.01 -0.35 -8.71
N LEU A 60 -4.00 0.40 -9.18
CA LEU A 60 -4.16 0.75 -10.60
C LEU A 60 -3.26 1.93 -11.02
N TYR A 61 -3.24 2.96 -10.20
CA TYR A 61 -2.63 4.27 -10.49
C TYR A 61 -1.42 4.59 -9.62
N GLY A 62 -1.25 3.92 -8.48
CA GLY A 62 -0.09 4.07 -7.62
C GLY A 62 1.16 3.38 -8.16
N ASN A 63 2.26 3.54 -7.44
CA ASN A 63 3.56 2.97 -7.77
C ASN A 63 4.00 2.00 -6.68
N GLU A 64 4.50 0.82 -7.09
CA GLU A 64 5.15 -0.09 -6.15
C GLU A 64 6.48 0.54 -5.72
N ILE A 65 6.60 0.81 -4.42
CA ILE A 65 7.81 1.33 -3.80
C ILE A 65 8.50 0.23 -2.99
N THR A 66 9.70 0.54 -2.49
CA THR A 66 10.41 -0.35 -1.58
C THR A 66 10.06 -0.03 -0.13
N LYS A 67 10.36 -0.98 0.78
CA LYS A 67 10.20 -0.76 2.22
C LYS A 67 10.95 0.49 2.72
N ASP A 68 12.14 0.76 2.18
CA ASP A 68 12.96 1.93 2.54
C ASP A 68 12.24 3.24 2.23
N ASP A 69 11.58 3.28 1.08
CA ASP A 69 10.80 4.44 0.62
C ASP A 69 9.55 4.66 1.50
N TYR A 70 8.87 3.57 1.86
CA TYR A 70 7.75 3.60 2.81
C TYR A 70 8.15 4.08 4.22
N ASP A 71 9.32 3.65 4.69
CA ASP A 71 9.86 4.00 6.02
C ASP A 71 10.23 5.48 6.09
N LYS A 72 10.86 6.01 5.02
CA LYS A 72 11.11 7.44 4.86
C LYS A 72 9.84 8.26 4.96
N GLY A 73 8.70 7.68 4.54
CA GLY A 73 7.39 8.28 4.71
C GLY A 73 7.30 9.63 4.00
N ALA A 74 7.83 9.69 2.77
CA ALA A 74 7.89 10.85 1.87
C ALA A 74 8.37 12.19 2.47
#